data_AF-A0A381Q5W9-F1
#
_entry.id   AF-A0A381Q5W9-F1
#
_cell.length_a   1.000
_cell.length_b   1.000
_cell.length_c   1.000
_cell.angle_alpha   90.00
_cell.angle_beta   90.00
_cell.angle_gamma   90.00
#
_symmetry.space_group_name_H-M   'P 1'
#
loop_
_entity.id
_entity.type
_entity.pdbx_description
1 polymer ?
#
loop_
_entity_poly.entity_id
_entity_poly.type
_entity_poly.pdbx_seq_one_letter_code
_entity_poly.pdbx_strand_id
1 'polypeptide(L)'
;MFWNLLLKLIFSGIIALLLPTLSLANQSSDLKIIAIILSKTCPLPDGPDMTIDSPDSILKSVNNPDCPKHGDTQLVQTAIANQAKFPTKVGVEIKVRVDGQELKKKRLRKVYTIQSSDTARVLHEIDLENTGIYQISVRIWDAQFKRILLNTTAGDERYFFIASPQDIEVANTQLATGVRVSGKRIISPLKFDPPDLRWESVQVLPKHALRGEKLRLRLNLMNVGGDIVKDVTAKIQYYNVKQPMRKSIIAMPSAQVMAPGEIVTFDLEYILPDDQLLGKYQIAVTVDPENEIEELKEKNNVAKSNVIRLSDIKLLLPTDKFTFEENGLFLFQWDSLAFSEFKIQVGVDEKFEDSGSYFDLPQGNRWIADKELVPLAGELPGMAMGLMRAKKKNQLFWRVIGRQASGKQAISGIRRFRITPVSSDSS
;
A
#
# COMPACT_ATOMS: atom_id res chain seq x y z
N MET A 1 -2.86 -74.01 -81.13
CA MET A 1 -3.42 -72.97 -82.03
C MET A 1 -2.98 -71.62 -81.46
N PHE A 2 -2.44 -70.73 -82.28
CA PHE A 2 -1.65 -69.55 -81.87
C PHE A 2 -2.49 -68.25 -81.73
N TRP A 3 -1.82 -67.15 -81.32
CA TRP A 3 -2.28 -65.75 -81.14
C TRP A 3 -3.09 -65.48 -79.85
N ASN A 4 -2.84 -64.42 -79.05
CA ASN A 4 -1.85 -63.31 -79.08
C ASN A 4 -1.68 -62.73 -77.63
N LEU A 5 -0.79 -61.81 -77.24
CA LEU A 5 0.16 -60.90 -77.94
C LEU A 5 1.48 -60.72 -77.09
N LEU A 6 2.15 -59.56 -77.22
CA LEU A 6 3.38 -59.10 -76.55
C LEU A 6 3.10 -58.52 -75.13
N LEU A 7 3.95 -58.61 -74.09
CA LEU A 7 5.39 -58.29 -73.89
C LEU A 7 5.72 -56.79 -73.67
N LYS A 8 6.01 -56.37 -72.41
CA LYS A 8 7.21 -55.56 -71.98
C LYS A 8 7.20 -55.02 -70.52
N LEU A 9 8.37 -55.16 -69.88
CA LEU A 9 9.10 -54.22 -68.97
C LEU A 9 8.52 -53.71 -67.63
N ILE A 10 9.02 -54.34 -66.54
CA ILE A 10 9.79 -53.76 -65.41
C ILE A 10 9.75 -52.23 -65.20
N PHE A 11 9.38 -51.74 -64.00
CA PHE A 11 10.28 -50.98 -63.09
C PHE A 11 9.69 -50.73 -61.67
N SER A 12 10.56 -50.90 -60.65
CA SER A 12 10.58 -50.37 -59.26
C SER A 12 9.30 -50.18 -58.42
N GLY A 13 9.31 -50.70 -57.18
CA GLY A 13 8.31 -50.36 -56.15
C GLY A 13 8.39 -51.23 -54.89
N ILE A 14 9.26 -50.85 -53.95
CA ILE A 14 9.50 -51.49 -52.64
C ILE A 14 8.19 -51.81 -51.89
N ILE A 15 8.02 -53.06 -51.44
CA ILE A 15 7.03 -53.44 -50.41
C ILE A 15 7.76 -53.94 -49.17
N ALA A 16 7.48 -53.32 -48.02
CA ALA A 16 8.11 -53.62 -46.75
C ALA A 16 7.51 -54.88 -46.10
N LEU A 17 8.38 -55.73 -45.54
CA LEU A 17 7.99 -56.80 -44.61
C LEU A 17 8.67 -56.54 -43.26
N LEU A 18 7.87 -56.07 -42.31
CA LEU A 18 8.27 -55.81 -40.93
C LEU A 18 8.38 -57.12 -40.15
N LEU A 19 9.60 -57.52 -39.79
CA LEU A 19 9.84 -58.48 -38.72
C LEU A 19 9.82 -57.72 -37.38
N PRO A 20 8.98 -58.12 -36.40
CA PRO A 20 8.94 -57.45 -35.11
C PRO A 20 10.23 -57.76 -34.33
N THR A 21 10.96 -56.72 -33.99
CA THR A 21 12.01 -56.80 -32.97
C THR A 21 11.35 -57.10 -31.62
N LEU A 22 11.72 -58.24 -31.02
CA LEU A 22 11.38 -58.56 -29.64
C LEU A 22 12.09 -57.57 -28.71
N SER A 23 11.43 -56.45 -28.42
CA SER A 23 11.82 -55.59 -27.31
C SER A 23 11.63 -56.35 -26.00
N LEU A 24 12.58 -56.23 -25.07
CA LEU A 24 12.38 -56.71 -23.72
C LEU A 24 11.19 -55.94 -23.12
N ALA A 25 10.06 -56.62 -22.97
CA ALA A 25 8.94 -56.10 -22.20
C ALA A 25 9.44 -55.83 -20.77
N ASN A 26 9.35 -54.57 -20.35
CA ASN A 26 9.79 -54.15 -19.02
C ASN A 26 8.81 -54.76 -18.01
N GLN A 27 9.18 -55.91 -17.45
CA GLN A 27 8.31 -56.72 -16.61
C GLN A 27 8.04 -55.95 -15.31
N SER A 28 6.82 -55.42 -15.16
CA SER A 28 6.36 -54.78 -13.92
C SER A 28 6.66 -55.72 -12.75
N SER A 29 7.48 -55.28 -11.80
CA SER A 29 7.80 -56.12 -10.65
C SER A 29 6.55 -56.32 -9.80
N ASP A 30 6.20 -57.57 -9.50
CA ASP A 30 5.13 -57.92 -8.55
C ASP A 30 5.41 -57.40 -7.11
N LEU A 31 6.59 -56.85 -6.86
CA LEU A 31 6.96 -56.20 -5.61
C LEU A 31 6.70 -54.70 -5.70
N LYS A 32 6.16 -54.09 -4.63
CA LYS A 32 5.98 -52.65 -4.51
C LYS A 32 6.41 -52.13 -3.13
N ILE A 33 7.19 -51.05 -3.10
CA ILE A 33 7.40 -50.26 -1.87
C ILE A 33 6.14 -49.43 -1.65
N ILE A 34 5.48 -49.63 -0.51
CA ILE A 34 4.22 -48.96 -0.15
C ILE A 34 4.51 -47.69 0.65
N ALA A 35 5.49 -47.73 1.56
CA ALA A 35 5.88 -46.59 2.38
C ALA A 35 7.30 -46.75 2.92
N ILE A 36 7.96 -45.61 3.14
CA ILE A 36 9.15 -45.48 3.98
C ILE A 36 8.75 -44.57 5.14
N ILE A 37 8.89 -45.07 6.36
CA ILE A 37 8.52 -44.39 7.61
C ILE A 37 9.77 -44.28 8.49
N LEU A 38 9.93 -43.13 9.13
CA LEU A 38 11.05 -42.76 9.98
C LEU A 38 10.58 -42.66 11.44
N SER A 39 11.40 -43.07 12.42
CA SER A 39 11.05 -42.95 13.85
C SER A 39 11.07 -41.51 14.36
N LYS A 40 12.02 -40.70 13.87
CA LYS A 40 12.11 -39.26 14.13
C LYS A 40 11.93 -38.51 12.82
N THR A 41 11.18 -37.42 12.84
CA THR A 41 10.87 -36.60 11.65
C THR A 41 10.78 -35.15 12.05
N CYS A 42 11.52 -34.28 11.35
CA CYS A 42 11.29 -32.86 11.47
C CYS A 42 10.02 -32.44 10.71
N PRO A 43 9.28 -31.43 11.19
CA PRO A 43 8.27 -30.77 10.38
C PRO A 43 8.94 -30.22 9.11
N LEU A 44 8.38 -30.56 7.95
CA LEU A 44 8.80 -29.96 6.68
C LEU A 44 8.45 -28.46 6.70
N PRO A 45 9.23 -27.61 6.03
CA PRO A 45 8.95 -26.18 6.03
C PRO A 45 7.69 -25.86 5.18
N ASP A 46 6.70 -25.22 5.79
CA ASP A 46 5.44 -24.82 5.16
C ASP A 46 5.60 -23.61 4.21
N GLY A 47 6.04 -23.84 2.97
CA GLY A 47 6.08 -22.79 1.95
C GLY A 47 6.67 -23.27 0.61
N PRO A 48 6.27 -22.68 -0.53
CA PRO A 48 6.72 -23.12 -1.85
C PRO A 48 8.23 -22.91 -2.10
N ASP A 49 8.84 -21.94 -1.41
CA ASP A 49 10.24 -21.53 -1.61
C ASP A 49 11.20 -22.00 -0.49
N MET A 50 10.69 -22.69 0.54
CA MET A 50 11.55 -23.09 1.67
C MET A 50 12.26 -24.43 1.42
N THR A 51 13.59 -24.36 1.43
CA THR A 51 14.46 -25.53 1.35
C THR A 51 14.69 -26.17 2.74
N ILE A 52 15.01 -27.47 2.77
CA ILE A 52 15.23 -28.25 4.00
C ILE A 52 16.46 -27.75 4.81
N ASP A 53 17.37 -27.04 4.15
CA ASP A 53 18.54 -26.36 4.69
C ASP A 53 18.32 -24.86 4.97
N SER A 54 17.06 -24.38 4.99
CA SER A 54 16.78 -22.98 5.36
C SER A 54 17.13 -22.71 6.83
N PRO A 55 17.54 -21.48 7.21
CA PRO A 55 17.83 -21.14 8.61
C PRO A 55 16.72 -21.51 9.61
N ASP A 56 15.46 -21.29 9.23
CA ASP A 56 14.30 -21.72 10.03
C ASP A 56 14.22 -23.24 10.19
N SER A 57 14.50 -23.99 9.13
CA SER A 57 14.55 -25.47 9.16
C SER A 57 15.71 -25.97 10.03
N ILE A 58 16.87 -25.31 9.96
CA ILE A 58 18.05 -25.59 10.79
C ILE A 58 17.73 -25.36 12.27
N LEU A 59 17.19 -24.21 12.65
CA LEU A 59 16.85 -23.95 14.06
C LEU A 59 15.71 -24.83 14.56
N LYS A 60 14.69 -25.10 13.73
CA LYS A 60 13.62 -26.06 14.05
C LYS A 60 14.17 -27.47 14.26
N SER A 61 15.18 -27.91 13.49
CA SER A 61 15.75 -29.26 13.64
C SER A 61 16.49 -29.47 14.97
N VAL A 62 17.09 -28.41 15.51
CA VAL A 62 17.80 -28.44 16.80
C VAL A 62 16.83 -28.34 17.99
N ASN A 63 15.87 -27.42 17.90
CA ASN A 63 14.98 -27.07 19.01
C ASN A 63 13.82 -28.08 19.19
N ASN A 64 13.39 -28.78 18.14
CA ASN A 64 12.34 -29.78 18.24
C ASN A 64 12.89 -31.11 18.81
N PRO A 65 12.31 -31.68 19.90
CA PRO A 65 12.72 -32.98 20.43
C PRO A 65 12.41 -34.17 19.49
N ASP A 66 11.42 -34.04 18.59
CA ASP A 66 11.00 -35.09 17.65
C ASP A 66 11.92 -35.20 16.42
N CYS A 67 12.85 -34.26 16.25
CA CYS A 67 13.84 -34.26 15.19
C CYS A 67 15.02 -35.21 15.49
N PRO A 68 15.58 -35.89 14.46
CA PRO A 68 16.83 -36.63 14.60
C PRO A 68 18.01 -35.68 14.85
N LYS A 69 18.88 -36.05 15.79
CA LYS A 69 20.08 -35.30 16.19
C LYS A 69 21.35 -36.08 15.87
N HIS A 70 22.49 -35.39 15.83
CA HIS A 70 23.80 -36.02 15.64
C HIS A 70 24.04 -37.04 16.77
N GLY A 71 24.44 -38.25 16.40
CA GLY A 71 24.65 -39.36 17.33
C GLY A 71 23.40 -40.18 17.69
N ASP A 72 22.20 -39.81 17.21
CA ASP A 72 21.00 -40.64 17.37
C ASP A 72 21.08 -41.94 16.53
N THR A 73 20.37 -42.97 16.97
CA THR A 73 19.98 -44.10 16.10
C THR A 73 18.59 -43.83 15.51
N GLN A 74 18.51 -43.82 14.18
CA GLN A 74 17.26 -43.66 13.44
C GLN A 74 16.71 -45.02 12.98
N LEU A 75 15.43 -45.27 13.26
CA LEU A 75 14.73 -46.44 12.73
C LEU A 75 14.05 -46.09 11.39
N VAL A 76 14.27 -46.95 10.39
CA VAL A 76 13.65 -46.86 9.07
C VAL A 76 12.79 -48.10 8.86
N GLN A 77 11.47 -47.91 8.87
CA GLN A 77 10.50 -48.96 8.56
C GLN A 77 10.06 -48.84 7.10
N THR A 78 10.30 -49.88 6.30
CA THR A 78 9.78 -49.98 4.93
C THR A 78 8.62 -50.95 4.88
N ALA A 79 7.49 -50.54 4.29
CA ALA A 79 6.41 -51.44 3.93
C ALA A 79 6.61 -51.92 2.47
N ILE A 80 6.68 -53.23 2.26
CA ILE A 80 6.91 -53.86 0.95
C ILE A 80 5.78 -54.87 0.70
N ALA A 81 4.97 -54.62 -0.32
CA ALA A 81 3.94 -55.54 -0.77
C ALA A 81 4.50 -56.52 -1.80
N ASN A 82 4.13 -57.79 -1.69
CA ASN A 82 4.36 -58.83 -2.69
C ASN A 82 3.01 -59.22 -3.32
N GLN A 83 2.79 -58.79 -4.56
CA GLN A 83 1.59 -59.07 -5.34
C GLN A 83 1.69 -60.39 -6.12
N ALA A 84 2.84 -61.06 -6.08
CA ALA A 84 3.04 -62.35 -6.73
C ALA A 84 2.24 -63.45 -6.04
N LYS A 85 1.87 -64.49 -6.80
CA LYS A 85 1.13 -65.68 -6.34
C LYS A 85 1.97 -66.65 -5.48
N PHE A 86 3.20 -66.28 -5.14
CA PHE A 86 4.15 -67.10 -4.39
C PHE A 86 4.94 -66.27 -3.38
N PRO A 87 5.40 -66.86 -2.26
CA PRO A 87 6.30 -66.18 -1.34
C PRO A 87 7.63 -65.82 -2.02
N THR A 88 8.07 -64.57 -1.87
CA THR A 88 9.27 -64.04 -2.55
C THR A 88 10.34 -63.67 -1.53
N LYS A 89 11.57 -64.18 -1.72
CA LYS A 89 12.73 -63.88 -0.89
C LYS A 89 13.57 -62.76 -1.52
N VAL A 90 13.76 -61.66 -0.80
CA VAL A 90 14.35 -60.42 -1.31
C VAL A 90 15.45 -59.89 -0.39
N GLY A 91 16.48 -59.27 -0.98
CA GLY A 91 17.44 -58.45 -0.26
C GLY A 91 16.93 -57.01 -0.14
N VAL A 92 16.77 -56.48 1.06
CA VAL A 92 16.44 -55.06 1.28
C VAL A 92 17.73 -54.33 1.61
N GLU A 93 17.98 -53.23 0.91
CA GLU A 93 19.09 -52.31 1.16
C GLU A 93 18.54 -50.92 1.48
N ILE A 94 18.91 -50.35 2.62
CA ILE A 94 18.70 -48.92 2.88
C ILE A 94 19.88 -48.14 2.31
N LYS A 95 19.57 -47.17 1.45
CA LYS A 95 20.55 -46.26 0.87
C LYS A 95 20.45 -44.91 1.57
N VAL A 96 21.54 -44.55 2.23
CA VAL A 96 21.70 -43.26 2.92
C VAL A 96 22.67 -42.41 2.11
N ARG A 97 22.24 -41.19 1.77
CA ARG A 97 23.13 -40.13 1.33
C ARG A 97 23.11 -38.99 2.33
N VAL A 98 24.26 -38.35 2.51
CA VAL A 98 24.41 -37.08 3.24
C VAL A 98 25.03 -36.09 2.26
N ASP A 99 24.37 -34.96 2.04
CA ASP A 99 24.77 -33.91 1.08
C ASP A 99 25.09 -34.47 -0.33
N GLY A 100 24.27 -35.43 -0.76
CA GLY A 100 24.40 -36.14 -2.03
C GLY A 100 25.44 -37.27 -2.04
N GLN A 101 26.34 -37.36 -1.05
CA GLN A 101 27.35 -38.41 -0.95
C GLN A 101 26.80 -39.68 -0.31
N GLU A 102 27.00 -40.83 -0.94
CA GLU A 102 26.44 -42.11 -0.49
C GLU A 102 27.29 -42.77 0.60
N LEU A 103 26.72 -42.96 1.78
CA LEU A 103 27.39 -43.62 2.91
C LEU A 103 27.46 -45.14 2.67
N LYS A 104 28.60 -45.62 2.16
CA LYS A 104 28.82 -47.04 1.82
C LYS A 104 29.05 -47.94 3.05
N LYS A 105 28.07 -48.02 3.96
CA LYS A 105 28.10 -48.93 5.12
C LYS A 105 27.53 -50.32 4.77
N LYS A 106 28.34 -51.38 4.95
CA LYS A 106 27.94 -52.78 4.69
C LYS A 106 26.75 -53.29 5.54
N ARG A 107 26.42 -52.62 6.65
CA ARG A 107 25.38 -53.04 7.62
C ARG A 107 23.94 -52.76 7.21
N LEU A 108 23.70 -52.06 6.10
CA LEU A 108 22.37 -51.62 5.68
C LEU A 108 21.64 -52.61 4.74
N ARG A 109 22.06 -53.87 4.71
CA ARG A 109 21.51 -54.94 3.85
C ARG A 109 20.99 -56.12 4.68
N LYS A 110 19.74 -56.52 4.47
CA LYS A 110 19.14 -57.69 5.16
C LYS A 110 18.16 -58.42 4.25
N VAL A 111 18.12 -59.75 4.35
CA VAL A 111 17.25 -60.60 3.51
C VAL A 111 15.96 -60.92 4.25
N TYR A 112 14.83 -60.81 3.55
CA TYR A 112 13.49 -61.07 4.06
C TYR A 112 12.72 -62.01 3.13
N THR A 113 11.76 -62.76 3.67
CA THR A 113 10.80 -63.54 2.90
C THR A 113 9.43 -62.89 3.08
N ILE A 114 8.81 -62.44 1.98
CA ILE A 114 7.47 -61.83 1.97
C ILE A 114 6.49 -62.87 1.44
N GLN A 115 5.38 -63.11 2.13
CA GLN A 115 4.39 -64.10 1.70
C GLN A 115 3.66 -63.65 0.43
N SER A 116 2.97 -64.59 -0.24
CA SER A 116 2.13 -64.27 -1.40
C SER A 116 1.02 -63.31 -1.01
N SER A 117 0.76 -62.29 -1.84
CA SER A 117 -0.31 -61.29 -1.64
C SER A 117 -0.27 -60.54 -0.30
N ASP A 118 0.89 -60.45 0.34
CA ASP A 118 1.09 -59.91 1.69
C ASP A 118 2.01 -58.66 1.70
N THR A 119 1.98 -57.87 2.78
CA THR A 119 2.83 -56.69 2.99
C THR A 119 3.72 -56.84 4.21
N ALA A 120 5.02 -57.08 3.97
CA ALA A 120 6.02 -57.11 5.03
C ALA A 120 6.39 -55.68 5.47
N ARG A 121 6.51 -55.47 6.78
CA ARG A 121 7.14 -54.27 7.37
C ARG A 121 8.54 -54.65 7.84
N VAL A 122 9.57 -54.06 7.23
CA VAL A 122 10.98 -54.36 7.53
C VAL A 122 11.64 -53.17 8.21
N LEU A 123 12.29 -53.42 9.34
CA LEU A 123 12.95 -52.39 10.15
C LEU A 123 14.46 -52.45 9.97
N HIS A 124 15.09 -51.28 9.84
CA HIS A 124 16.53 -51.10 9.83
C HIS A 124 16.92 -49.95 10.75
N GLU A 125 18.09 -50.05 11.35
CA GLU A 125 18.65 -49.07 12.28
C GLU A 125 19.83 -48.38 11.62
N ILE A 126 19.97 -47.07 11.81
CA ILE A 126 20.98 -46.24 11.15
C ILE A 126 21.55 -45.25 12.16
N ASP A 127 22.85 -45.36 12.43
CA ASP A 127 23.57 -44.44 13.32
C ASP A 127 23.89 -43.13 12.59
N LEU A 128 23.43 -42.02 13.16
CA LEU A 128 23.47 -40.68 12.58
C LEU A 128 24.79 -39.96 12.92
N GLU A 129 25.89 -40.52 12.41
CA GLU A 129 27.27 -40.07 12.68
C GLU A 129 27.69 -38.76 11.97
N ASN A 130 26.90 -38.24 11.03
CA ASN A 130 27.25 -37.07 10.21
C ASN A 130 26.21 -35.96 10.37
N THR A 131 26.61 -34.73 10.04
CA THR A 131 25.73 -33.57 9.89
C THR A 131 25.43 -33.34 8.40
N GLY A 132 24.38 -32.61 8.07
CA GLY A 132 23.97 -32.30 6.69
C GLY A 132 22.57 -32.82 6.32
N ILE A 133 22.24 -32.76 5.02
CA ILE A 133 20.96 -33.20 4.47
C ILE A 133 21.01 -34.72 4.24
N TYR A 134 20.26 -35.46 5.04
CA TYR A 134 20.05 -36.90 4.85
C TYR A 134 18.97 -37.17 3.79
N GLN A 135 19.30 -38.00 2.81
CA GLN A 135 18.35 -38.60 1.86
C GLN A 135 18.32 -40.12 2.10
N ILE A 136 17.16 -40.63 2.51
CA ILE A 136 16.90 -42.05 2.73
C ILE A 136 16.07 -42.60 1.57
N SER A 137 16.57 -43.65 0.92
CA SER A 137 15.84 -44.43 -0.08
C SER A 137 16.05 -45.92 0.16
N VAL A 138 15.18 -46.75 -0.41
CA VAL A 138 15.20 -48.20 -0.28
C VAL A 138 15.41 -48.83 -1.64
N ARG A 139 16.24 -49.87 -1.68
CA ARG A 139 16.48 -50.69 -2.87
C ARG A 139 16.19 -52.14 -2.54
N ILE A 140 15.37 -52.76 -3.36
CA ILE A 140 15.06 -54.19 -3.29
C ILE A 140 15.92 -54.91 -4.32
N TRP A 141 16.58 -55.96 -3.88
CA TRP A 141 17.44 -56.85 -4.64
C TRP A 141 16.89 -58.28 -4.62
N ASP A 142 17.43 -59.15 -5.47
CA ASP A 142 17.35 -60.59 -5.23
C ASP A 142 17.98 -60.97 -3.87
N ALA A 143 17.68 -62.18 -3.39
CA ALA A 143 18.17 -62.67 -2.10
C ALA A 143 19.71 -62.78 -2.01
N GLN A 144 20.42 -62.66 -3.13
CA GLN A 144 21.87 -62.75 -3.26
C GLN A 144 22.54 -61.37 -3.45
N PHE A 145 21.77 -60.28 -3.48
CA PHE A 145 22.22 -58.92 -3.78
C PHE A 145 22.99 -58.78 -5.11
N LYS A 146 22.59 -59.54 -6.14
CA LYS A 146 23.20 -59.49 -7.49
C LYS A 146 22.40 -58.61 -8.46
N ARG A 147 21.08 -58.75 -8.51
CA ARG A 147 20.18 -57.98 -9.37
C ARG A 147 19.25 -57.09 -8.55
N ILE A 148 19.12 -55.83 -8.96
CA ILE A 148 18.12 -54.90 -8.41
C ILE A 148 16.75 -55.29 -8.98
N LEU A 149 15.75 -55.44 -8.12
CA LEU A 149 14.36 -55.72 -8.48
C LEU A 149 13.49 -54.46 -8.47
N LEU A 150 13.73 -53.55 -7.52
CA LEU A 150 12.98 -52.31 -7.35
C LEU A 150 13.83 -51.24 -6.66
N ASN A 151 13.61 -49.97 -7.00
CA ASN A 151 14.11 -48.81 -6.23
C ASN A 151 12.91 -48.00 -5.73
N THR A 152 13.10 -47.20 -4.68
CA THR A 152 12.19 -46.08 -4.36
C THR A 152 12.01 -45.16 -5.57
N THR A 153 10.77 -44.74 -5.82
CA THR A 153 10.44 -43.74 -6.84
C THR A 153 11.04 -42.38 -6.47
N ALA A 154 11.43 -41.56 -7.45
CA ALA A 154 11.78 -40.17 -7.18
C ALA A 154 10.56 -39.43 -6.58
N GLY A 155 10.76 -38.78 -5.43
CA GLY A 155 9.70 -38.15 -4.62
C GLY A 155 9.20 -39.01 -3.45
N ASP A 156 9.40 -40.35 -3.50
CA ASP A 156 9.07 -41.25 -2.38
C ASP A 156 10.21 -41.37 -1.36
N GLU A 157 11.36 -40.73 -1.60
CA GLU A 157 12.45 -40.69 -0.62
C GLU A 157 12.04 -39.95 0.67
N ARG A 158 12.83 -40.14 1.73
CA ARG A 158 12.65 -39.38 2.98
C ARG A 158 13.86 -38.51 3.23
N TYR A 159 13.60 -37.25 3.56
CA TYR A 159 14.62 -36.24 3.79
C TYR A 159 14.51 -35.71 5.22
N PHE A 160 15.64 -35.44 5.85
CA PHE A 160 15.74 -34.68 7.10
C PHE A 160 17.12 -34.01 7.17
N PHE A 161 17.27 -33.03 8.07
CA PHE A 161 18.51 -32.29 8.25
C PHE A 161 19.05 -32.49 9.67
N ILE A 162 20.36 -32.65 9.80
CA ILE A 162 21.07 -32.65 11.08
C ILE A 162 22.09 -31.51 11.07
N ALA A 163 21.85 -30.48 11.88
CA ALA A 163 22.71 -29.31 11.95
C ALA A 163 24.05 -29.60 12.62
N SER A 164 25.14 -29.09 12.03
CA SER A 164 26.42 -28.91 12.71
C SER A 164 26.42 -27.65 13.58
N PRO A 165 27.37 -27.49 14.54
CA PRO A 165 27.53 -26.24 15.27
C PRO A 165 27.72 -25.03 14.36
N GLN A 166 28.45 -25.21 13.24
CA GLN A 166 28.63 -24.18 12.23
C GLN A 166 27.32 -23.83 11.51
N ASP A 167 26.48 -24.81 11.18
CA ASP A 167 25.17 -24.54 10.57
C ASP A 167 24.26 -23.75 11.52
N ILE A 168 24.34 -24.01 12.83
CA ILE A 168 23.58 -23.28 13.86
C ILE A 168 24.07 -21.83 13.98
N GLU A 169 25.39 -21.61 14.03
CA GLU A 169 25.99 -20.28 14.05
C GLU A 169 25.60 -19.50 12.79
N VAL A 170 25.76 -20.11 11.61
CA VAL A 170 25.40 -19.55 10.32
C VAL A 170 23.89 -19.30 10.20
N ALA A 171 23.02 -20.17 10.71
CA ALA A 171 21.56 -19.96 10.69
C ALA A 171 21.13 -18.81 11.62
N ASN A 172 21.68 -18.74 12.83
CA ASN A 172 21.43 -17.63 13.74
C ASN A 172 21.92 -16.30 13.15
N THR A 173 23.12 -16.26 12.55
CA THR A 173 23.62 -15.08 11.84
C THR A 173 22.75 -14.76 10.62
N GLN A 174 22.30 -15.75 9.85
CA GLN A 174 21.42 -15.53 8.69
C GLN A 174 20.06 -14.96 9.08
N LEU A 175 19.48 -15.37 10.21
CA LEU A 175 18.22 -14.81 10.72
C LEU A 175 18.41 -13.44 11.36
N ALA A 176 19.56 -13.17 12.00
CA ALA A 176 19.87 -11.88 12.58
C ALA A 176 20.30 -10.81 11.55
N THR A 177 20.86 -11.21 10.40
CA THR A 177 21.44 -10.29 9.40
C THR A 177 20.77 -10.34 8.02
N GLY A 178 20.00 -11.39 7.71
CA GLY A 178 19.40 -11.62 6.39
C GLY A 178 20.36 -12.12 5.31
N VAL A 179 21.63 -12.42 5.62
CA VAL A 179 22.68 -12.68 4.61
C VAL A 179 23.10 -14.15 4.53
N ARG A 180 22.67 -14.88 3.48
CA ARG A 180 23.12 -16.26 3.20
C ARG A 180 24.62 -16.34 2.90
N VAL A 181 25.35 -17.18 3.66
CA VAL A 181 26.79 -17.44 3.48
C VAL A 181 27.03 -18.81 2.85
N SER A 182 26.83 -18.93 1.54
CA SER A 182 27.47 -19.91 0.67
C SER A 182 27.14 -19.57 -0.79
N GLY A 183 28.06 -19.78 -1.72
CA GLY A 183 28.01 -19.22 -3.07
C GLY A 183 26.93 -19.79 -3.98
N LYS A 184 25.69 -19.24 -3.91
CA LYS A 184 24.67 -19.34 -4.97
C LYS A 184 23.63 -18.22 -4.83
N ARG A 185 23.64 -17.30 -5.80
CA ARG A 185 22.80 -16.09 -5.93
C ARG A 185 22.61 -15.30 -4.62
N ILE A 186 23.23 -14.12 -4.58
CA ILE A 186 22.80 -13.03 -3.71
C ILE A 186 21.37 -12.67 -4.14
N ILE A 187 20.38 -13.30 -3.51
CA ILE A 187 19.08 -12.66 -3.31
C ILE A 187 19.41 -11.61 -2.26
N SER A 188 19.53 -10.36 -2.68
CA SER A 188 19.57 -9.24 -1.74
C SER A 188 18.43 -9.44 -0.75
N PRO A 189 18.63 -9.25 0.58
CA PRO A 189 17.52 -9.29 1.51
C PRO A 189 16.40 -8.40 0.95
N LEU A 190 15.13 -8.81 1.14
CA LEU A 190 13.97 -8.05 0.67
C LEU A 190 13.95 -6.71 1.41
N LYS A 191 14.73 -5.77 0.87
CA LYS A 191 14.89 -4.43 1.40
C LYS A 191 13.68 -3.69 0.89
N PHE A 192 12.64 -3.67 1.71
CA PHE A 192 11.61 -2.66 1.58
C PHE A 192 12.30 -1.31 1.52
N ASP A 193 11.90 -0.50 0.55
CA ASP A 193 12.28 0.90 0.58
C ASP A 193 11.79 1.51 1.90
N PRO A 194 12.55 2.42 2.56
CA PRO A 194 12.09 3.14 3.75
C PRO A 194 10.68 3.74 3.59
N PRO A 195 9.98 4.09 4.69
CA PRO A 195 8.74 4.86 4.60
C PRO A 195 8.96 6.17 3.82
N ASP A 196 7.88 6.73 3.27
CA ASP A 196 7.90 8.01 2.54
C ASP A 196 6.59 8.74 2.85
N LEU A 197 6.60 9.55 3.89
CA LEU A 197 5.43 10.22 4.44
C LEU A 197 5.19 11.52 3.69
N ARG A 198 3.97 11.65 3.17
CA ARG A 198 3.56 12.83 2.42
C ARG A 198 2.11 13.18 2.68
N TRP A 199 1.83 14.47 2.65
CA TRP A 199 0.46 14.95 2.67
C TRP A 199 -0.16 14.79 1.27
N GLU A 200 -1.15 13.92 1.15
CA GLU A 200 -1.95 13.79 -0.05
C GLU A 200 -2.86 15.02 -0.24
N SER A 201 -3.51 15.49 0.83
CA SER A 201 -4.33 16.70 0.77
C SER A 201 -4.40 17.47 2.10
N VAL A 202 -4.54 18.80 2.00
CA VAL A 202 -4.59 19.74 3.12
C VAL A 202 -5.75 20.71 2.89
N GLN A 203 -6.98 20.25 3.18
CA GLN A 203 -8.20 20.97 2.86
C GLN A 203 -8.67 21.79 4.06
N VAL A 204 -8.96 23.08 3.86
CA VAL A 204 -9.46 23.95 4.94
C VAL A 204 -10.66 24.76 4.47
N LEU A 205 -11.77 24.62 5.20
CA LEU A 205 -13.04 25.27 4.95
C LEU A 205 -13.49 26.10 6.16
N PRO A 206 -14.13 27.26 5.97
CA PRO A 206 -14.36 27.94 4.69
C PRO A 206 -13.11 28.66 4.15
N LYS A 207 -13.07 28.93 2.84
CA LYS A 207 -12.00 29.71 2.19
C LYS A 207 -12.02 31.21 2.55
N HIS A 208 -13.16 31.71 3.04
CA HIS A 208 -13.33 33.05 3.57
C HIS A 208 -14.09 32.90 4.89
N ALA A 209 -13.36 33.05 5.99
CA ALA A 209 -13.82 32.88 7.36
C ALA A 209 -14.05 34.24 8.03
N LEU A 210 -15.07 34.29 8.89
CA LEU A 210 -15.29 35.37 9.83
C LEU A 210 -14.42 35.18 11.08
N ARG A 211 -14.07 36.27 11.78
CA ARG A 211 -13.47 36.15 13.12
C ARG A 211 -14.47 35.45 14.05
N GLY A 212 -13.97 34.49 14.84
CA GLY A 212 -14.80 33.59 15.65
C GLY A 212 -15.45 32.42 14.87
N GLU A 213 -15.35 32.37 13.54
CA GLU A 213 -15.88 31.25 12.75
C GLU A 213 -14.98 30.01 12.88
N LYS A 214 -15.61 28.83 12.98
CA LYS A 214 -14.92 27.55 13.10
C LYS A 214 -14.40 27.08 11.75
N LEU A 215 -13.08 26.95 11.62
CA LEU A 215 -12.43 26.29 10.50
C LEU A 215 -12.54 24.77 10.66
N ARG A 216 -12.85 24.08 9.57
CA ARG A 216 -12.74 22.62 9.44
C ARG A 216 -11.53 22.29 8.58
N LEU A 217 -10.62 21.51 9.15
CA LEU A 217 -9.40 21.03 8.51
C LEU A 217 -9.59 19.53 8.24
N ARG A 218 -9.40 19.10 7.00
CA ARG A 218 -9.29 17.69 6.62
C ARG A 218 -7.92 17.47 5.99
N LEU A 219 -7.12 16.64 6.64
CA LEU A 219 -5.71 16.45 6.32
C LEU A 219 -5.46 14.97 6.06
N ASN A 220 -5.09 14.62 4.83
CA ASN A 220 -4.76 13.25 4.45
C ASN A 220 -3.25 13.09 4.45
N LEU A 221 -2.74 12.29 5.38
CA LEU A 221 -1.35 11.84 5.43
C LEU A 221 -1.26 10.45 4.81
N MET A 222 -0.27 10.22 3.94
CA MET A 222 -0.08 8.95 3.24
C MET A 222 1.36 8.47 3.41
N ASN A 223 1.56 7.18 3.67
CA ASN A 223 2.86 6.52 3.52
C ASN A 223 2.95 5.96 2.08
N VAL A 224 3.90 6.43 1.29
CA VAL A 224 4.17 5.92 -0.07
C VAL A 224 5.52 5.24 -0.21
N GLY A 225 6.17 4.97 0.91
CA GLY A 225 7.38 4.16 0.99
C GLY A 225 7.07 2.67 0.94
N GLY A 226 8.12 1.86 1.12
CA GLY A 226 8.02 0.40 1.07
C GLY A 226 7.75 -0.26 2.43
N ASP A 227 7.98 0.43 3.54
CA ASP A 227 7.94 -0.13 4.90
C ASP A 227 6.87 0.52 5.80
N ILE A 228 6.52 -0.18 6.89
CA ILE A 228 5.56 0.24 7.91
C ILE A 228 6.23 1.24 8.87
N VAL A 229 5.53 2.33 9.18
CA VAL A 229 5.97 3.29 10.20
C VAL A 229 5.04 3.28 11.41
N LYS A 230 5.53 3.72 12.58
CA LYS A 230 4.77 3.79 13.84
C LYS A 230 4.94 5.15 14.52
N ASP A 231 3.97 5.48 15.36
CA ASP A 231 3.96 6.68 16.23
C ASP A 231 4.27 8.00 15.49
N VAL A 232 3.82 8.08 14.23
CA VAL A 232 4.05 9.22 13.34
C VAL A 232 3.37 10.46 13.88
N THR A 233 4.16 11.45 14.33
CA THR A 233 3.64 12.75 14.74
C THR A 233 3.54 13.72 13.57
N ALA A 234 2.50 14.55 13.58
CA ALA A 234 2.35 15.68 12.66
C ALA A 234 2.23 16.99 13.44
N LYS A 235 2.71 18.09 12.84
CA LYS A 235 2.69 19.44 13.40
C LYS A 235 1.90 20.35 12.48
N ILE A 236 0.76 20.83 12.97
CA ILE A 236 -0.18 21.65 12.19
C ILE A 236 -0.07 23.08 12.70
N GLN A 237 0.23 24.02 11.82
CA GLN A 237 0.46 25.41 12.17
C GLN A 237 -0.24 26.37 11.21
N TYR A 238 -0.78 27.49 11.71
CA TYR A 238 -1.22 28.59 10.86
C TYR A 238 -0.20 29.74 10.85
N TYR A 239 -0.20 30.51 9.76
CA TYR A 239 0.55 31.77 9.68
C TYR A 239 -0.20 32.79 8.81
N ASN A 240 0.04 34.08 9.07
CA ASN A 240 -0.39 35.16 8.19
C ASN A 240 0.54 35.20 6.97
N VAL A 241 -0.01 35.24 5.76
CA VAL A 241 0.79 35.19 4.50
C VAL A 241 1.76 36.37 4.38
N LYS A 242 1.51 37.51 5.06
CA LYS A 242 2.46 38.63 5.14
C LYS A 242 3.62 38.41 6.14
N GLN A 243 3.51 37.42 7.03
CA GLN A 243 4.49 37.12 8.08
C GLN A 243 4.76 35.60 8.15
N PRO A 244 5.29 34.97 7.08
CA PRO A 244 5.39 33.51 6.96
C PRO A 244 6.31 32.83 8.00
N MET A 245 7.20 33.59 8.64
CA MET A 245 8.06 33.10 9.72
C MET A 245 7.34 33.01 11.08
N ARG A 246 6.24 33.76 11.27
CA ARG A 246 5.46 33.75 12.53
C ARG A 246 4.35 32.71 12.43
N LYS A 247 4.71 31.46 12.73
CA LYS A 247 3.79 30.32 12.77
C LYS A 247 3.28 30.08 14.19
N SER A 248 2.01 29.73 14.32
CA SER A 248 1.35 29.36 15.57
C SER A 248 0.77 27.94 15.45
N ILE A 249 0.92 27.11 16.49
CA ILE A 249 0.45 25.71 16.47
C ILE A 249 -1.08 25.66 16.60
N ILE A 250 -1.71 24.78 15.83
CA ILE A 250 -3.13 24.38 15.93
C ILE A 250 -3.23 23.10 16.77
N ALA A 251 -2.49 22.07 16.36
CA ALA A 251 -2.53 20.74 16.94
C ALA A 251 -1.27 19.97 16.59
N MET A 252 -1.01 18.90 17.35
CA MET A 252 0.01 17.89 17.05
C MET A 252 -0.62 16.49 17.11
N PRO A 253 -1.40 16.06 16.10
CA PRO A 253 -1.96 14.72 16.06
C PRO A 253 -0.89 13.68 15.70
N SER A 254 -1.16 12.41 15.99
CA SER A 254 -0.31 11.30 15.61
C SER A 254 -1.10 10.13 15.01
N ALA A 255 -0.42 9.32 14.21
CA ALA A 255 -0.89 8.02 13.71
C ALA A 255 -0.05 6.90 14.34
N GLN A 256 -0.69 5.95 15.02
CA GLN A 256 0.01 4.88 15.77
C GLN A 256 0.79 3.93 14.85
N VAL A 257 0.20 3.58 13.69
CA VAL A 257 0.80 2.72 12.67
C VAL A 257 0.33 3.22 11.30
N MET A 258 1.19 3.18 10.29
CA MET A 258 0.81 3.37 8.89
C MET A 258 1.55 2.37 7.98
N ALA A 259 0.80 1.51 7.30
CA ALA A 259 1.33 0.58 6.32
C ALA A 259 1.67 1.27 4.97
N PRO A 260 2.51 0.64 4.13
CA PRO A 260 2.74 1.09 2.75
C PRO A 260 1.42 1.28 1.97
N GLY A 261 1.24 2.47 1.40
CA GLY A 261 0.04 2.86 0.67
C GLY A 261 -1.14 3.31 1.53
N GLU A 262 -1.06 3.23 2.87
CA GLU A 262 -2.13 3.63 3.77
C GLU A 262 -2.28 5.16 3.85
N ILE A 263 -3.54 5.61 3.96
CA ILE A 263 -3.90 7.02 4.16
C ILE A 263 -4.60 7.18 5.51
N VAL A 264 -4.04 8.00 6.38
CA VAL A 264 -4.65 8.44 7.64
C VAL A 264 -5.24 9.84 7.46
N THR A 265 -6.50 10.02 7.83
CA THR A 265 -7.18 11.32 7.76
C THR A 265 -7.30 11.93 9.15
N PHE A 266 -6.76 13.14 9.32
CA PHE A 266 -7.02 13.98 10.50
C PHE A 266 -8.11 14.99 10.17
N ASP A 267 -9.30 14.80 10.75
CA ASP A 267 -10.38 15.80 10.76
C ASP A 267 -10.30 16.61 12.06
N LEU A 268 -10.08 17.92 11.95
CA LEU A 268 -9.91 18.84 13.08
C LEU A 268 -10.80 20.08 12.90
N GLU A 269 -11.28 20.63 14.03
CA GLU A 269 -11.98 21.91 14.04
C GLU A 269 -11.22 22.93 14.89
N TYR A 270 -10.99 24.14 14.36
CA TYR A 270 -10.18 25.18 15.01
C TYR A 270 -10.80 26.58 14.81
N ILE A 271 -10.72 27.43 15.82
CA ILE A 271 -11.12 28.84 15.72
C ILE A 271 -9.84 29.69 15.81
N LEU A 272 -9.63 30.58 14.83
CA LEU A 272 -8.51 31.51 14.87
C LEU A 272 -8.72 32.51 16.03
N PRO A 273 -7.70 32.75 16.89
CA PRO A 273 -7.83 33.68 18.01
C PRO A 273 -8.27 35.09 17.59
N ASP A 274 -9.02 35.77 18.45
CA ASP A 274 -9.62 37.07 18.12
C ASP A 274 -8.59 38.21 17.96
N ASP A 275 -7.40 38.05 18.52
CA ASP A 275 -6.27 38.98 18.40
C ASP A 275 -5.62 38.97 17.00
N GLN A 276 -5.95 37.98 16.16
CA GLN A 276 -5.33 37.81 14.85
C GLN A 276 -5.68 38.96 13.91
N LEU A 277 -4.64 39.47 13.22
CA LEU A 277 -4.78 40.51 12.20
C LEU A 277 -5.68 40.02 11.06
N LEU A 278 -6.57 40.88 10.56
CA LEU A 278 -7.36 40.53 9.38
C LEU A 278 -6.47 40.38 8.14
N GLY A 279 -6.82 39.46 7.23
CA GLY A 279 -6.04 39.26 6.01
C GLY A 279 -6.06 37.85 5.45
N LYS A 280 -4.94 37.44 4.86
CA LYS A 280 -4.75 36.12 4.23
C LYS A 280 -3.92 35.23 5.16
N TYR A 281 -4.45 34.06 5.47
CA TYR A 281 -3.81 33.03 6.27
C TYR A 281 -3.62 31.76 5.45
N GLN A 282 -2.68 30.93 5.87
CA GLN A 282 -2.47 29.60 5.31
C GLN A 282 -2.06 28.65 6.44
N ILE A 283 -2.46 27.39 6.32
CA ILE A 283 -2.04 26.33 7.24
C ILE A 283 -0.86 25.61 6.59
N ALA A 284 0.22 25.47 7.34
CA ALA A 284 1.33 24.58 7.03
C ALA A 284 1.20 23.32 7.89
N VAL A 285 1.44 22.18 7.28
CA VAL A 285 1.49 20.88 7.94
C VAL A 285 2.85 20.27 7.67
N THR A 286 3.42 19.65 8.70
CA THR A 286 4.69 18.92 8.66
C THR A 286 4.45 17.57 9.32
N VAL A 287 4.72 16.47 8.62
CA VAL A 287 4.84 15.15 9.26
C VAL A 287 6.30 14.96 9.69
N ASP A 288 6.51 14.18 10.76
CA ASP A 288 7.80 14.01 11.44
C ASP A 288 8.60 15.32 11.60
N PRO A 289 8.11 16.26 12.42
CA PRO A 289 8.72 17.57 12.56
C PRO A 289 10.09 17.57 13.25
N GLU A 290 10.45 16.48 13.92
CA GLU A 290 11.73 16.34 14.65
C GLU A 290 12.72 15.41 13.89
N ASN A 291 12.30 14.83 12.75
CA ASN A 291 13.10 14.01 11.83
C ASN A 291 13.63 12.71 12.47
N GLU A 292 12.80 12.05 13.29
CA GLU A 292 13.14 10.80 14.00
C GLU A 292 12.99 9.53 13.13
N ILE A 293 12.23 9.61 12.03
CA ILE A 293 11.98 8.52 11.08
C ILE A 293 12.91 8.71 9.87
N GLU A 294 13.66 7.67 9.49
CA GLU A 294 14.47 7.70 8.26
C GLU A 294 13.57 7.42 7.05
N GLU A 295 13.41 8.40 6.16
CA GLU A 295 12.50 8.33 5.02
C GLU A 295 13.23 8.31 3.67
N LEU A 296 12.55 7.82 2.63
CA LEU A 296 13.07 7.93 1.25
C LEU A 296 13.30 9.39 0.84
N LYS A 297 12.46 10.32 1.30
CA LYS A 297 12.43 11.72 0.84
C LYS A 297 11.90 12.71 1.89
N GLU A 298 12.73 13.01 2.89
CA GLU A 298 12.54 14.07 3.93
C GLU A 298 11.95 15.42 3.45
N LYS A 299 12.02 15.73 2.15
CA LYS A 299 11.57 17.00 1.56
C LYS A 299 10.08 17.03 1.19
N ASN A 300 9.35 15.91 1.17
CA ASN A 300 7.89 15.90 0.94
C ASN A 300 7.02 15.92 2.21
N ASN A 301 7.66 15.94 3.38
CA ASN A 301 6.99 15.93 4.67
C ASN A 301 6.16 17.19 4.95
N VAL A 302 6.33 18.25 4.13
CA VAL A 302 5.70 19.57 4.31
C VAL A 302 4.70 19.88 3.21
N ALA A 303 3.47 20.23 3.60
CA ALA A 303 2.45 20.74 2.68
C ALA A 303 1.75 22.00 3.23
N LYS A 304 0.94 22.63 2.36
CA LYS A 304 0.23 23.88 2.67
C LYS A 304 -1.20 23.83 2.16
N SER A 305 -2.12 24.41 2.94
CA SER A 305 -3.53 24.50 2.59
C SER A 305 -3.82 25.48 1.45
N ASN A 306 -5.07 25.53 1.00
CA ASN A 306 -5.61 26.74 0.37
C ASN A 306 -5.44 27.97 1.27
N VAL A 307 -5.31 29.15 0.66
CA VAL A 307 -5.36 30.42 1.40
C VAL A 307 -6.76 30.63 1.97
N ILE A 308 -6.81 31.11 3.20
CA ILE A 308 -8.03 31.44 3.96
C ILE A 308 -8.05 32.96 4.15
N ARG A 309 -9.15 33.61 3.79
CA ARG A 309 -9.36 35.05 4.07
C ARG A 309 -10.06 35.21 5.42
N LEU A 310 -9.40 35.82 6.40
CA LEU A 310 -9.99 36.21 7.68
C LEU A 310 -10.49 37.66 7.60
N SER A 311 -11.73 37.91 8.00
CA SER A 311 -12.34 39.25 8.04
C SER A 311 -13.42 39.36 9.13
N ASP A 312 -13.71 40.56 9.60
CA ASP A 312 -14.87 40.80 10.48
C ASP A 312 -16.22 40.80 9.73
N ILE A 313 -16.22 41.15 8.44
CA ILE A 313 -17.41 41.21 7.58
C ILE A 313 -17.07 40.61 6.21
N LYS A 314 -17.91 39.68 5.75
CA LYS A 314 -17.75 38.87 4.53
C LYS A 314 -18.82 39.24 3.51
N LEU A 315 -18.42 39.73 2.35
CA LEU A 315 -19.36 40.06 1.27
C LEU A 315 -19.77 38.79 0.52
N LEU A 316 -21.07 38.61 0.25
CA LEU A 316 -21.63 37.44 -0.44
C LEU A 316 -22.10 37.82 -1.84
N LEU A 317 -23.02 38.78 -1.97
CA LEU A 317 -23.54 39.31 -3.24
C LEU A 317 -23.63 40.84 -3.18
N PRO A 318 -23.40 41.58 -4.29
CA PRO A 318 -22.89 41.09 -5.58
C PRO A 318 -21.43 40.59 -5.54
N THR A 319 -21.05 39.80 -6.54
CA THR A 319 -19.65 39.36 -6.75
C THR A 319 -18.92 40.28 -7.73
N ASP A 320 -17.58 40.22 -7.79
CA ASP A 320 -16.73 41.07 -8.64
C ASP A 320 -16.94 40.94 -10.18
N LYS A 321 -17.86 40.06 -10.60
CA LYS A 321 -18.29 39.88 -11.99
C LYS A 321 -19.80 40.14 -12.18
N PHE A 322 -20.52 40.42 -11.11
CA PHE A 322 -21.97 40.61 -11.14
C PHE A 322 -22.32 41.93 -11.83
N THR A 323 -23.37 41.89 -12.64
CA THR A 323 -23.92 43.04 -13.36
C THR A 323 -25.42 43.07 -13.10
N PHE A 324 -25.93 44.18 -12.59
CA PHE A 324 -27.37 44.42 -12.50
C PHE A 324 -27.89 45.02 -13.80
N GLU A 325 -29.16 44.81 -14.10
CA GLU A 325 -29.92 45.63 -15.04
C GLU A 325 -30.36 46.91 -14.31
N GLU A 326 -30.41 48.05 -14.99
CA GLU A 326 -30.75 49.35 -14.38
C GLU A 326 -32.17 49.38 -13.74
N ASN A 327 -33.11 48.63 -14.32
CA ASN A 327 -34.46 48.39 -13.81
C ASN A 327 -34.60 47.06 -13.03
N GLY A 328 -33.50 46.33 -12.82
CA GLY A 328 -33.49 45.03 -12.16
C GLY A 328 -33.54 45.11 -10.62
N LEU A 329 -33.67 43.96 -9.98
CA LEU A 329 -33.62 43.86 -8.52
C LEU A 329 -32.18 44.00 -8.01
N PHE A 330 -31.93 45.03 -7.22
CA PHE A 330 -30.65 45.20 -6.52
C PHE A 330 -30.69 44.42 -5.20
N LEU A 331 -29.73 43.52 -5.03
CA LEU A 331 -29.59 42.70 -3.82
C LEU A 331 -28.14 42.73 -3.34
N PHE A 332 -27.96 43.17 -2.11
CA PHE A 332 -26.70 43.12 -1.38
C PHE A 332 -26.84 42.13 -0.23
N GLN A 333 -25.88 41.23 -0.07
CA GLN A 333 -25.83 40.25 1.00
C GLN A 333 -24.40 40.15 1.54
N TRP A 334 -24.28 40.11 2.85
CA TRP A 334 -23.02 39.93 3.57
C TRP A 334 -23.23 39.02 4.78
N ASP A 335 -22.17 38.76 5.51
CA ASP A 335 -22.23 38.04 6.76
C ASP A 335 -21.22 38.61 7.77
N SER A 336 -21.53 38.48 9.05
CA SER A 336 -20.68 38.83 10.18
C SER A 336 -21.15 38.11 11.44
N LEU A 337 -20.21 37.69 12.29
CA LEU A 337 -20.49 37.16 13.62
C LEU A 337 -20.35 38.23 14.71
N ALA A 338 -19.57 39.28 14.46
CA ALA A 338 -19.16 40.25 15.47
C ALA A 338 -19.96 41.56 15.44
N PHE A 339 -20.73 41.83 14.39
CA PHE A 339 -21.44 43.09 14.17
C PHE A 339 -22.94 42.82 13.96
N SER A 340 -23.78 43.72 14.48
CA SER A 340 -25.25 43.56 14.55
C SER A 340 -26.03 44.66 13.83
N GLU A 341 -25.35 45.73 13.42
CA GLU A 341 -25.92 46.84 12.67
C GLU A 341 -24.98 47.21 11.53
N PHE A 342 -25.54 47.47 10.36
CA PHE A 342 -24.79 47.65 9.12
C PHE A 342 -25.24 48.85 8.32
N LYS A 343 -24.35 49.27 7.42
CA LYS A 343 -24.56 50.27 6.40
C LYS A 343 -23.70 49.91 5.20
N ILE A 344 -24.27 49.99 4.00
CA ILE A 344 -23.58 49.74 2.75
C ILE A 344 -23.05 51.07 2.21
N GLN A 345 -21.86 51.07 1.63
CA GLN A 345 -21.37 52.20 0.84
C GLN A 345 -21.21 51.76 -0.60
N VAL A 346 -21.74 52.55 -1.52
CA VAL A 346 -21.61 52.36 -2.97
C VAL A 346 -20.92 53.57 -3.56
N GLY A 347 -19.83 53.35 -4.31
CA GLY A 347 -18.98 54.42 -4.81
C GLY A 347 -18.30 54.09 -6.14
N VAL A 348 -17.61 55.09 -6.69
CA VAL A 348 -16.89 54.98 -7.98
C VAL A 348 -15.36 54.92 -7.80
N ASP A 349 -14.90 54.94 -6.55
CA ASP A 349 -13.50 54.77 -6.15
C ASP A 349 -13.36 53.49 -5.32
N GLU A 350 -12.29 52.72 -5.53
CA GLU A 350 -12.03 51.47 -4.80
C GLU A 350 -11.72 51.71 -3.31
N LYS A 351 -11.17 52.88 -2.96
CA LYS A 351 -10.74 53.20 -1.59
C LYS A 351 -11.80 53.90 -0.75
N PHE A 352 -12.74 54.60 -1.39
CA PHE A 352 -13.74 55.45 -0.73
C PHE A 352 -13.10 56.55 0.16
N GLU A 353 -12.05 57.21 -0.34
CA GLU A 353 -11.39 58.34 0.36
C GLU A 353 -12.16 59.67 0.18
N ASP A 354 -12.72 59.93 -1.02
CA ASP A 354 -13.53 61.13 -1.31
C ASP A 354 -15.01 60.89 -0.98
N SER A 355 -15.54 61.65 0.00
CA SER A 355 -16.95 61.60 0.41
C SER A 355 -17.92 62.06 -0.68
N GLY A 356 -17.47 62.80 -1.69
CA GLY A 356 -18.23 63.11 -2.89
C GLY A 356 -18.20 62.02 -3.96
N SER A 357 -17.52 60.89 -3.73
CA SER A 357 -17.38 59.77 -4.68
C SER A 357 -18.04 58.46 -4.20
N TYR A 358 -18.87 58.52 -3.16
CA TYR A 358 -19.72 57.41 -2.72
C TYR A 358 -21.00 57.93 -2.03
N PHE A 359 -21.95 57.03 -1.77
CA PHE A 359 -23.12 57.28 -0.92
C PHE A 359 -23.42 56.08 -0.02
N ASP A 360 -24.18 56.31 1.05
CA ASP A 360 -24.55 55.32 2.05
C ASP A 360 -25.95 54.74 1.79
N LEU A 361 -26.15 53.46 2.08
CA LEU A 361 -27.46 52.79 2.10
C LEU A 361 -27.64 52.04 3.44
N PRO A 362 -28.69 52.35 4.23
CA PRO A 362 -29.63 53.45 4.05
C PRO A 362 -28.97 54.82 4.24
N GLN A 363 -29.58 55.85 3.64
CA GLN A 363 -29.11 57.23 3.71
C GLN A 363 -29.21 57.83 5.13
N GLY A 364 -28.37 58.84 5.41
CA GLY A 364 -28.35 59.57 6.68
C GLY A 364 -27.85 58.74 7.87
N ASN A 365 -28.42 58.95 9.06
CA ASN A 365 -27.96 58.33 10.31
C ASN A 365 -28.55 56.93 10.58
N ARG A 366 -29.25 56.34 9.59
CA ARG A 366 -29.89 55.02 9.72
C ARG A 366 -28.88 53.88 9.53
N TRP A 367 -29.18 52.76 10.17
CA TRP A 367 -28.45 51.48 10.10
C TRP A 367 -29.47 50.35 10.03
N ILE A 368 -29.10 49.22 9.46
CA ILE A 368 -29.95 48.03 9.29
C ILE A 368 -29.39 46.86 10.11
N ALA A 369 -30.26 46.09 10.76
CA ALA A 369 -29.85 44.89 11.50
C ALA A 369 -29.72 43.65 10.59
N ASP A 370 -30.46 43.64 9.49
CA ASP A 370 -30.45 42.57 8.51
C ASP A 370 -29.08 42.44 7.83
N LYS A 371 -28.75 41.21 7.41
CA LYS A 371 -27.52 40.88 6.68
C LYS A 371 -27.69 40.98 5.15
N GLU A 372 -28.83 41.50 4.73
CA GLU A 372 -29.15 41.75 3.33
C GLU A 372 -29.87 43.09 3.18
N LEU A 373 -29.78 43.67 1.99
CA LEU A 373 -30.51 44.87 1.61
C LEU A 373 -30.99 44.76 0.17
N VAL A 374 -32.29 45.01 0.01
CA VAL A 374 -32.91 45.36 -1.27
C VAL A 374 -33.19 46.87 -1.24
N PRO A 375 -32.41 47.70 -1.95
CA PRO A 375 -32.67 49.14 -2.07
C PRO A 375 -34.03 49.39 -2.75
N LEU A 376 -34.66 50.53 -2.45
CA LEU A 376 -35.93 50.88 -3.08
C LEU A 376 -35.74 51.11 -4.59
N ALA A 377 -36.77 50.76 -5.38
CA ALA A 377 -36.74 50.88 -6.83
C ALA A 377 -36.44 52.33 -7.25
N GLY A 378 -35.47 52.50 -8.15
CA GLY A 378 -35.00 53.80 -8.64
C GLY A 378 -34.00 54.53 -7.72
N GLU A 379 -33.94 54.22 -6.42
CA GLU A 379 -33.04 54.87 -5.45
C GLU A 379 -31.57 54.63 -5.82
N LEU A 380 -31.13 53.36 -5.82
CA LEU A 380 -29.75 53.02 -6.14
C LEU A 380 -29.38 53.29 -7.61
N PRO A 381 -30.16 52.89 -8.63
CA PRO A 381 -29.81 53.15 -10.03
C PRO A 381 -29.57 54.63 -10.31
N GLY A 382 -30.49 55.51 -9.86
CA GLY A 382 -30.37 56.95 -10.05
C GLY A 382 -29.11 57.53 -9.41
N MET A 383 -28.84 57.19 -8.14
CA MET A 383 -27.65 57.66 -7.43
C MET A 383 -26.35 57.12 -8.05
N ALA A 384 -26.29 55.83 -8.39
CA ALA A 384 -25.11 55.20 -8.95
C ALA A 384 -24.78 55.70 -10.37
N MET A 385 -25.79 55.82 -11.24
CA MET A 385 -25.63 56.37 -12.59
C MET A 385 -25.29 57.85 -12.56
N GLY A 386 -25.92 58.64 -11.68
CA GLY A 386 -25.58 60.04 -11.47
C GLY A 386 -24.13 60.24 -11.03
N LEU A 387 -23.67 59.45 -10.05
CA LEU A 387 -22.31 59.47 -9.53
C LEU A 387 -21.27 59.09 -10.60
N MET A 388 -21.53 58.03 -11.38
CA MET A 388 -20.70 57.60 -12.50
C MET A 388 -20.57 58.69 -13.57
N ARG A 389 -21.68 59.34 -13.97
CA ARG A 389 -21.67 60.46 -14.92
C ARG A 389 -20.88 61.66 -14.38
N ALA A 390 -21.15 62.08 -13.14
CA ALA A 390 -20.51 63.23 -12.51
C ALA A 390 -18.98 63.07 -12.36
N LYS A 391 -18.52 61.88 -11.99
CA LYS A 391 -17.08 61.57 -11.79
C LYS A 391 -16.39 61.01 -13.03
N LYS A 392 -17.10 60.86 -14.16
CA LYS A 392 -16.63 60.23 -15.41
C LYS A 392 -16.02 58.84 -15.19
N LYS A 393 -16.73 57.98 -14.44
CA LYS A 393 -16.36 56.60 -14.13
C LYS A 393 -17.41 55.63 -14.70
N ASN A 394 -17.01 54.40 -14.98
CA ASN A 394 -17.86 53.35 -15.57
C ASN A 394 -17.88 52.05 -14.74
N GLN A 395 -17.44 52.11 -13.49
CA GLN A 395 -17.36 50.99 -12.58
C GLN A 395 -17.80 51.43 -11.18
N LEU A 396 -18.55 50.56 -10.52
CA LEU A 396 -19.00 50.76 -9.15
C LEU A 396 -18.29 49.79 -8.23
N PHE A 397 -18.08 50.24 -7.00
CA PHE A 397 -17.55 49.49 -5.89
C PHE A 397 -18.55 49.52 -4.75
N TRP A 398 -18.54 48.49 -3.91
CA TRP A 398 -19.30 48.46 -2.69
C TRP A 398 -18.51 47.85 -1.53
N ARG A 399 -18.85 48.29 -0.32
CA ARG A 399 -18.38 47.75 0.95
C ARG A 399 -19.46 47.88 2.01
N VAL A 400 -19.33 47.16 3.10
CA VAL A 400 -20.21 47.22 4.27
C VAL A 400 -19.42 47.74 5.46
N ILE A 401 -19.98 48.74 6.15
CA ILE A 401 -19.55 49.15 7.49
C ILE A 401 -20.48 48.45 8.46
N GLY A 402 -19.92 47.74 9.44
CA GLY A 402 -20.65 47.17 10.57
C GLY A 402 -20.31 47.93 11.84
N ARG A 403 -21.29 48.10 12.73
CA ARG A 403 -21.09 48.63 14.09
C ARG A 403 -21.65 47.68 15.15
N GLN A 404 -21.06 47.75 16.34
CA GLN A 404 -21.56 47.15 17.57
C GLN A 404 -22.29 48.21 18.41
N ALA A 405 -23.15 47.77 19.33
CA ALA A 405 -23.75 48.65 20.34
C ALA A 405 -22.72 49.38 21.22
N SER A 406 -21.49 48.83 21.33
CA SER A 406 -20.33 49.46 21.99
C SER A 406 -19.72 50.65 21.22
N GLY A 407 -20.22 50.94 20.02
CA GLY A 407 -19.66 51.96 19.12
C GLY A 407 -18.46 51.50 18.29
N LYS A 408 -17.90 50.31 18.55
CA LYS A 408 -16.83 49.72 17.72
C LYS A 408 -17.35 49.48 16.30
N GLN A 409 -16.57 49.87 15.30
CA GLN A 409 -16.89 49.67 13.89
C GLN A 409 -15.84 48.82 13.19
N ALA A 410 -16.25 48.14 12.12
CA ALA A 410 -15.37 47.47 11.16
C ALA A 410 -15.87 47.73 9.73
N ILE A 411 -14.93 47.70 8.78
CA ILE A 411 -15.21 47.85 7.35
C ILE A 411 -14.88 46.52 6.67
N SER A 412 -15.76 46.04 5.80
CA SER A 412 -15.54 44.84 5.00
C SER A 412 -14.40 45.03 3.99
N GLY A 413 -14.05 43.96 3.27
CA GLY A 413 -13.37 44.13 1.98
C GLY A 413 -14.25 44.93 0.99
N ILE A 414 -13.63 45.51 -0.02
CA ILE A 414 -14.34 46.08 -1.18
C ILE A 414 -14.60 44.98 -2.22
N ARG A 415 -15.69 45.12 -2.97
CA ARG A 415 -15.97 44.39 -4.21
C ARG A 415 -16.46 45.34 -5.29
N ARG A 416 -16.30 44.97 -6.56
CA ARG A 416 -16.86 45.72 -7.70
C ARG A 416 -18.17 45.12 -8.21
N PHE A 417 -18.95 45.94 -8.90
CA PHE A 417 -20.09 45.48 -9.71
C PHE A 417 -20.32 46.43 -10.89
N ARG A 418 -21.26 46.08 -11.76
CA ARG A 418 -21.69 46.92 -12.90
C ARG A 418 -23.20 47.07 -12.93
N ILE A 419 -23.66 48.11 -13.61
CA ILE A 419 -25.06 48.28 -14.00
C ILE A 419 -25.07 48.40 -15.53
N THR A 420 -25.87 47.56 -16.20
CA THR A 420 -26.17 47.71 -17.62
C THR A 420 -27.32 48.71 -17.75
N PRO A 421 -27.13 49.85 -18.44
CA PRO A 421 -28.24 50.77 -18.72
C PRO A 421 -29.29 50.09 -19.60
N VAL A 422 -30.56 50.46 -19.47
CA VAL A 422 -31.56 50.04 -20.46
C VAL A 422 -31.18 50.66 -21.81
N SER A 423 -31.06 49.87 -22.88
CA SER A 423 -30.75 50.44 -24.19
C SER A 423 -31.96 51.25 -24.69
N SER A 424 -31.70 52.43 -25.22
CA SER A 424 -32.72 53.32 -25.77
C SER A 424 -33.09 52.98 -27.22
N ASP A 425 -33.08 51.69 -27.58
CA ASP A 425 -33.38 51.19 -28.92
C ASP A 425 -34.75 50.48 -28.97
N SER A 426 -35.79 51.19 -28.51
CA SER A 426 -37.20 50.86 -28.74
C SER A 426 -38.11 52.06 -28.41
N SER A 427 -37.99 53.12 -29.21
CA SER A 427 -38.98 54.23 -29.30
C SER A 427 -39.45 54.36 -30.74
#